data_AF-A0A847NMN0-F1
#
_entry.id   AF-A0A847NMN0-F1
#
_cell.length_a   1.000
_cell.length_b   1.000
_cell.length_c   1.000
_cell.angle_alpha   90.00
_cell.angle_beta   90.00
_cell.angle_gamma   90.00
#
_symmetry.space_group_name_H-M   'P 1'
#
loop_
_entity.id
_entity.type
_entity.pdbx_description
1 polymer ?
#
loop_
_entity_poly.entity_id
_entity_poly.type
_entity_poly.pdbx_seq_one_letter_code
_entity_poly.pdbx_strand_id
1 'polypeptide(L)'
;MDYIFEITPFLLDGFKTTLWVFSITALFSIPLGIAVCLLRLSKIKIISLIIQTYILIMRGTPLLLQIIFIYFGLPIMGIVLNREVSVSIAFILNYAAYFGEIFRGGINSIDIGQFEAAKVLKLSKTTTYLGIILPQVFKIVLPSLGNELITLIKDTSLVYVLGLGDILRAAKTLSNKDATIIPLFIAGGIYLVFIWFVTILLKKVEMRFEYYK
;
A
#
# COMPACT_ATOMS: atom_id res chain seq x y z
N MET A 1 13.09 -31.79 11.72
CA MET A 1 11.77 -31.25 12.09
C MET A 1 11.89 -30.36 13.32
N ASP A 2 12.62 -30.79 14.35
CA ASP A 2 12.82 -30.02 15.60
C ASP A 2 13.39 -28.62 15.38
N TYR A 3 14.39 -28.47 14.51
CA TYR A 3 14.96 -27.16 14.16
C TYR A 3 13.93 -26.16 13.61
N ILE A 4 12.98 -26.62 12.80
CA ILE A 4 11.93 -25.75 12.23
C ILE A 4 11.01 -25.27 13.35
N PHE A 5 10.58 -26.17 14.23
CA PHE A 5 9.73 -25.82 15.37
C PHE A 5 10.43 -24.88 16.37
N GLU A 6 11.74 -25.00 16.52
CA GLU A 6 12.55 -24.16 17.42
C GLU A 6 12.65 -22.70 16.92
N ILE A 7 12.86 -22.50 15.62
CA ILE A 7 13.05 -21.15 15.06
C ILE A 7 11.74 -20.44 14.68
N THR A 8 10.66 -21.20 14.48
CA THR A 8 9.35 -20.66 14.06
C THR A 8 8.83 -19.57 15.01
N PRO A 9 8.86 -19.72 16.35
CA PRO A 9 8.42 -18.66 17.27
C PRO A 9 9.15 -17.32 17.07
N PHE A 10 10.45 -17.36 16.79
CA PHE A 10 11.26 -16.17 16.52
C PHE A 10 10.86 -15.50 15.19
N LEU A 11 10.59 -16.29 14.15
CA LEU A 11 10.08 -15.77 12.87
C LEU A 11 8.67 -15.18 13.00
N LEU A 12 7.80 -15.81 13.80
CA LEU A 12 6.45 -15.33 14.07
C LEU A 12 6.45 -14.03 14.89
N ASP A 13 7.46 -13.81 15.73
CA ASP A 13 7.61 -12.52 16.40
C ASP A 13 7.94 -11.41 15.38
N GLY A 14 8.87 -11.67 14.45
CA GLY A 14 9.15 -10.76 13.33
C GLY A 14 7.94 -10.52 12.42
N PHE A 15 7.09 -11.54 12.26
CA PHE A 15 5.84 -11.41 11.49
C PHE A 15 4.86 -10.41 12.11
N LYS A 16 4.88 -10.18 13.43
CA LYS A 16 4.05 -9.14 14.07
C LYS A 16 4.39 -7.75 13.54
N THR A 17 5.68 -7.46 13.36
CA THR A 17 6.13 -6.19 12.78
C THR A 17 5.66 -6.05 11.34
N THR A 18 5.79 -7.09 10.52
CA THR A 18 5.26 -7.14 9.15
C THR A 18 3.75 -6.83 9.13
N LEU A 19 2.97 -7.49 10.00
CA LEU A 19 1.53 -7.28 10.09
C LEU A 19 1.17 -5.87 10.55
N TRP A 20 1.92 -5.32 11.51
CA TRP A 20 1.75 -3.96 12.00
C TRP A 20 2.00 -2.91 10.90
N VAL A 21 3.14 -2.99 10.19
CA VAL A 21 3.47 -2.07 9.08
C VAL A 21 2.42 -2.17 7.98
N PHE A 22 2.05 -3.37 7.57
CA PHE A 22 1.03 -3.62 6.56
C PHE A 22 -0.31 -2.99 6.97
N SER A 23 -0.77 -3.26 8.19
CA SER A 23 -2.10 -2.84 8.66
C SER A 23 -2.20 -1.32 8.78
N ILE A 24 -1.21 -0.67 9.41
CA ILE A 24 -1.18 0.79 9.52
C ILE A 24 -1.08 1.43 8.14
N THR A 25 -0.19 0.94 7.28
CA THR A 25 -0.02 1.52 5.95
C THR A 25 -1.30 1.39 5.14
N ALA A 26 -1.89 0.20 5.05
CA ALA A 26 -3.13 -0.02 4.31
C ALA A 26 -4.29 0.85 4.85
N LEU A 27 -4.43 0.93 6.17
CA LEU A 27 -5.49 1.69 6.83
C LEU A 27 -5.43 3.19 6.51
N PHE A 28 -4.25 3.80 6.50
CA PHE A 28 -4.10 5.25 6.30
C PHE A 28 -3.84 5.66 4.85
N SER A 29 -3.10 4.85 4.08
CA SER A 29 -2.76 5.20 2.70
C SER A 29 -3.93 5.05 1.74
N ILE A 30 -4.89 4.16 1.97
CA ILE A 30 -6.08 4.04 1.11
C ILE A 30 -6.94 5.31 1.19
N PRO A 31 -7.40 5.79 2.38
CA PRO A 31 -8.12 7.05 2.48
C PRO A 31 -7.31 8.25 1.97
N LEU A 32 -6.01 8.28 2.30
CA LEU A 32 -5.13 9.35 1.82
C LEU A 32 -4.98 9.32 0.30
N GLY A 33 -4.94 8.14 -0.32
CA GLY A 33 -4.92 7.95 -1.77
C GLY A 33 -6.19 8.49 -2.43
N ILE A 34 -7.36 8.30 -1.81
CA ILE A 34 -8.61 8.92 -2.29
C ILE A 34 -8.48 10.46 -2.24
N ALA A 35 -7.97 11.01 -1.13
CA ALA A 35 -7.75 12.45 -1.02
C ALA A 35 -6.75 12.97 -2.07
N VAL A 36 -5.63 12.28 -2.28
CA VAL A 36 -4.64 12.57 -3.32
C VAL A 36 -5.28 12.57 -4.70
N CYS A 37 -6.12 11.58 -5.01
CA CYS A 37 -6.86 11.50 -6.27
C CYS A 37 -7.78 12.72 -6.46
N LEU A 38 -8.59 13.06 -5.47
CA LEU A 38 -9.52 14.19 -5.54
C LEU A 38 -8.79 15.52 -5.72
N LEU A 39 -7.70 15.75 -4.98
CA LEU A 39 -6.87 16.95 -5.12
C LEU A 39 -6.18 17.01 -6.48
N ARG A 40 -5.75 15.86 -7.01
CA ARG A 40 -5.17 15.77 -8.35
C ARG A 40 -6.18 16.10 -9.45
N LEU A 41 -7.43 15.72 -9.29
CA LEU A 41 -8.56 16.04 -10.19
C LEU A 41 -9.13 17.45 -9.99
N SER A 42 -8.59 18.23 -9.06
CA SER A 42 -9.04 19.60 -8.81
C SER A 42 -8.89 20.49 -10.04
N LYS A 43 -9.87 21.36 -10.26
CA LYS A 43 -9.83 22.40 -11.32
C LYS A 43 -8.79 23.48 -11.03
N ILE A 44 -8.35 23.61 -9.77
CA ILE A 44 -7.34 24.58 -9.36
C ILE A 44 -5.97 24.05 -9.79
N LYS A 45 -5.41 24.64 -10.86
CA LYS A 45 -4.15 24.18 -11.49
C LYS A 45 -2.99 24.06 -10.50
N ILE A 46 -2.87 25.00 -9.55
CA ILE A 46 -1.80 25.00 -8.55
C ILE A 46 -1.89 23.77 -7.64
N ILE A 47 -3.08 23.43 -7.15
CA ILE A 47 -3.29 22.22 -6.32
C ILE A 47 -2.93 20.98 -7.12
N SER A 48 -3.45 20.88 -8.35
CA SER A 48 -3.20 19.73 -9.21
C SER A 48 -1.70 19.56 -9.51
N LEU A 49 -0.96 20.65 -9.70
CA LEU A 49 0.49 20.65 -9.93
C LEU A 49 1.27 20.20 -8.69
N ILE A 50 0.93 20.72 -7.50
CA ILE A 50 1.58 20.31 -6.24
C ILE A 50 1.42 18.80 -6.02
N ILE A 51 0.21 18.28 -6.21
CA ILE A 51 -0.06 16.86 -6.03
C ILE A 51 0.62 16.03 -7.11
N GLN A 52 0.71 16.52 -8.35
CA GLN A 52 1.49 15.86 -9.40
C GLN A 52 2.96 15.72 -9.04
N THR A 53 3.56 16.78 -8.49
CA THR A 53 4.95 16.75 -8.04
C THR A 53 5.14 15.78 -6.87
N TYR A 54 4.22 15.78 -5.89
CA TYR A 54 4.23 14.79 -4.81
C TYR A 54 4.16 13.35 -5.34
N ILE A 55 3.24 13.06 -6.26
CA ILE A 55 3.11 11.73 -6.89
C ILE A 55 4.40 11.36 -7.64
N LEU A 56 4.98 12.30 -8.39
CA LEU A 56 6.22 12.10 -9.13
C LEU A 56 7.37 11.74 -8.18
N ILE A 57 7.52 12.45 -7.08
CA ILE A 57 8.58 12.18 -6.10
C ILE A 57 8.37 10.83 -5.44
N MET A 58 7.16 10.54 -4.95
CA MET A 58 6.88 9.32 -4.19
C MET A 58 6.98 8.07 -5.05
N ARG A 59 6.52 8.11 -6.30
CA ARG A 59 6.60 6.97 -7.23
C ARG A 59 7.92 6.91 -8.01
N GLY A 60 8.62 8.03 -8.13
CA GLY A 60 9.88 8.15 -8.87
C GLY A 60 11.12 7.90 -8.01
N THR A 61 10.98 7.74 -6.69
CA THR A 61 12.10 7.46 -5.78
C THR A 61 11.89 6.13 -5.04
N PRO A 62 12.97 5.37 -4.75
CA PRO A 62 12.85 4.12 -4.01
C PRO A 62 12.25 4.33 -2.61
N LEU A 63 11.31 3.47 -2.21
CA LEU A 63 10.73 3.49 -0.85
C LEU A 63 11.82 3.37 0.24
N LEU A 64 12.84 2.54 0.00
CA LEU A 64 13.99 2.42 0.89
C LEU A 64 14.68 3.77 1.14
N LEU A 65 14.86 4.58 0.09
CA LEU A 65 15.46 5.91 0.20
C LEU A 65 14.56 6.86 0.98
N GLN A 66 13.24 6.77 0.81
CA GLN A 66 12.28 7.59 1.56
C GLN A 66 12.30 7.27 3.05
N ILE A 67 12.38 5.98 3.43
CA ILE A 67 12.54 5.55 4.82
C ILE A 67 13.82 6.13 5.43
N ILE A 68 14.94 6.01 4.71
CA ILE A 68 16.24 6.54 5.14
C ILE A 68 16.17 8.07 5.26
N PHE A 69 15.59 8.76 4.29
CA PHE A 69 15.47 10.22 4.31
C PHE A 69 14.63 10.70 5.49
N ILE A 70 13.49 10.06 5.77
CA ILE A 70 12.62 10.46 6.87
C ILE A 70 13.29 10.22 8.23
N TYR A 71 14.00 9.10 8.41
CA TYR A 71 14.63 8.80 9.69
C TYR A 71 15.98 9.50 9.91
N PHE A 72 16.83 9.61 8.89
CA PHE A 72 18.18 10.16 9.00
C PHE A 72 18.33 11.57 8.40
N GLY A 73 17.52 11.93 7.41
CA GLY A 73 17.58 13.24 6.75
C GLY A 73 16.83 14.35 7.52
N LEU A 74 15.61 14.08 7.98
CA LEU A 74 14.82 15.06 8.75
C LEU A 74 15.50 15.57 10.04
N PRO A 75 16.27 14.76 10.80
CA PRO A 75 17.02 15.26 11.95
C PRO A 75 18.00 16.40 11.62
N ILE A 76 18.57 16.43 10.40
CA ILE A 76 19.45 17.52 9.92
C ILE A 76 18.67 18.85 9.87
N MET A 77 17.35 18.78 9.68
CA MET A 77 16.43 19.91 9.65
C MET A 77 15.77 20.18 11.03
N GLY A 78 16.23 19.49 12.09
CA GLY A 78 15.70 19.63 13.46
C GLY A 78 14.46 18.80 13.77
N ILE A 79 14.00 17.93 12.85
CA ILE A 79 12.82 17.08 13.06
C ILE A 79 13.29 15.65 13.39
N VAL A 80 13.13 15.26 14.65
CA VAL A 80 13.53 13.92 15.12
C VAL A 80 12.30 13.06 15.33
N LEU A 81 12.26 11.92 14.63
CA LEU A 81 11.17 10.94 14.69
C LEU A 81 11.72 9.60 15.15
N ASN A 82 10.93 8.83 15.90
CA ASN A 82 11.28 7.45 16.21
C ASN A 82 11.15 6.55 14.96
N ARG A 83 11.64 5.31 15.05
CA ARG A 83 11.72 4.39 13.89
C ARG A 83 10.33 4.04 13.38
N GLU A 84 9.40 3.77 14.28
CA GLU A 84 8.04 3.34 14.00
C GLU A 84 7.26 4.42 13.26
N VAL A 85 7.37 5.67 13.72
CA VAL A 85 6.74 6.82 13.08
C VAL A 85 7.38 7.11 11.73
N SER A 86 8.72 7.04 11.62
CA SER A 86 9.41 7.26 10.35
C SER A 86 9.02 6.24 9.28
N VAL A 87 8.95 4.96 9.65
CA VAL A 87 8.42 3.91 8.76
C VAL A 87 6.98 4.19 8.38
N SER A 88 6.12 4.48 9.35
CA SER A 88 4.70 4.70 9.09
C SER A 88 4.51 5.86 8.10
N ILE A 89 5.17 6.99 8.31
CA ILE A 89 5.07 8.15 7.42
C ILE A 89 5.62 7.82 6.03
N ALA A 90 6.79 7.18 5.94
CA ALA A 90 7.39 6.81 4.65
C ALA A 90 6.45 5.93 3.82
N PHE A 91 5.94 4.85 4.43
CA PHE A 91 5.05 3.91 3.77
C PHE A 91 3.70 4.54 3.43
N ILE A 92 3.07 5.27 4.37
CA ILE A 92 1.77 5.90 4.13
C ILE A 92 1.84 6.90 2.98
N LEU A 93 2.86 7.77 2.98
CA LEU A 93 3.03 8.77 1.92
C LEU A 93 3.40 8.12 0.58
N ASN A 94 4.18 7.04 0.58
CA ASN A 94 4.50 6.32 -0.64
C ASN A 94 3.24 5.68 -1.24
N TYR A 95 2.57 4.82 -0.47
CA TYR A 95 1.41 4.06 -0.93
C TYR A 95 0.22 4.96 -1.27
N ALA A 96 0.04 6.09 -0.59
CA ALA A 96 -1.00 7.05 -0.95
C ALA A 96 -0.80 7.64 -2.35
N ALA A 97 0.44 7.80 -2.82
CA ALA A 97 0.71 8.25 -4.19
C ALA A 97 0.35 7.18 -5.23
N TYR A 98 0.66 5.90 -4.95
CA TYR A 98 0.27 4.79 -5.81
C TYR A 98 -1.25 4.63 -5.85
N PHE A 99 -1.91 4.63 -4.69
CA PHE A 99 -3.37 4.55 -4.60
C PHE A 99 -4.06 5.75 -5.24
N GLY A 100 -3.55 6.97 -5.08
CA GLY A 100 -4.09 8.16 -5.73
C GLY A 100 -4.10 8.05 -7.26
N GLU A 101 -3.05 7.47 -7.86
CA GLU A 101 -2.98 7.23 -9.30
C GLU A 101 -3.88 6.08 -9.75
N ILE A 102 -4.03 5.02 -8.94
CA ILE A 102 -4.98 3.93 -9.20
C ILE A 102 -6.42 4.47 -9.22
N PHE A 103 -6.82 5.24 -8.20
CA PHE A 103 -8.15 5.88 -8.15
C PHE A 103 -8.37 6.84 -9.32
N ARG A 104 -7.36 7.66 -9.65
CA ARG A 104 -7.43 8.58 -10.80
C ARG A 104 -7.58 7.82 -12.11
N GLY A 105 -6.84 6.73 -12.28
CA GLY A 105 -6.94 5.84 -13.43
C GLY A 105 -8.34 5.26 -13.59
N GLY A 106 -8.92 4.75 -12.49
CA GLY A 106 -10.28 4.21 -12.47
C GLY A 106 -11.37 5.24 -12.79
N ILE A 107 -11.24 6.48 -12.29
CA ILE A 107 -12.19 7.56 -12.63
C ILE A 107 -12.10 7.90 -14.13
N ASN A 108 -10.89 8.01 -14.68
CA ASN A 108 -10.68 8.39 -16.07
C ASN A 108 -11.03 7.26 -17.06
N SER A 109 -11.13 6.01 -16.60
CA SER A 109 -11.57 4.89 -17.45
C SER A 109 -13.08 4.80 -17.64
N ILE A 110 -13.87 5.62 -16.93
CA ILE A 110 -15.32 5.63 -17.10
C ILE A 110 -15.69 6.30 -18.42
N ASP A 111 -16.52 5.61 -19.20
CA ASP A 111 -17.00 6.10 -20.50
C ASP A 111 -17.72 7.45 -20.36
N ILE A 112 -17.40 8.39 -21.24
CA ILE A 112 -17.96 9.74 -21.20
C ILE A 112 -19.48 9.74 -21.37
N GLY A 113 -20.01 8.75 -22.08
CA GLY A 113 -21.44 8.49 -22.28
C GLY A 113 -22.20 8.26 -20.98
N GLN A 114 -21.55 7.74 -19.92
CA GLN A 114 -22.19 7.64 -18.59
C GLN A 114 -22.48 9.04 -18.01
N PHE A 115 -21.56 9.98 -18.20
CA PHE A 115 -21.74 11.37 -17.77
C PHE A 115 -22.75 12.10 -18.65
N GLU A 116 -22.73 11.86 -19.96
CA GLU A 116 -23.68 12.44 -20.91
C GLU A 116 -25.11 11.94 -20.67
N ALA A 117 -25.30 10.63 -20.48
CA ALA A 117 -26.59 10.04 -20.15
C ALA A 117 -27.15 10.60 -18.83
N ALA A 118 -26.32 10.69 -17.80
CA ALA A 118 -26.72 11.30 -16.54
C ALA A 118 -27.14 12.77 -16.70
N LYS A 119 -26.48 13.52 -17.59
CA LYS A 119 -26.83 14.90 -17.93
C LYS A 119 -28.16 14.99 -18.71
N VAL A 120 -28.40 14.10 -19.66
CA VAL A 120 -29.68 14.01 -20.41
C VAL A 120 -30.85 13.70 -19.48
N LEU A 121 -30.63 12.78 -18.54
CA LEU A 121 -31.60 12.43 -17.49
C LEU A 121 -31.71 13.49 -16.38
N LYS A 122 -30.98 14.61 -16.49
CA LYS A 122 -30.94 15.72 -15.51
C LYS A 122 -30.65 15.26 -14.08
N LEU A 123 -29.84 14.20 -13.93
CA LEU A 123 -29.41 13.73 -12.61
C LEU A 123 -28.52 14.78 -11.94
N SER A 124 -28.65 14.90 -10.61
CA SER A 124 -27.76 15.76 -9.83
C SER A 124 -26.33 15.22 -9.88
N LYS A 125 -25.32 16.11 -9.78
CA LYS A 125 -23.91 15.68 -9.73
C LYS A 125 -23.66 14.65 -8.63
N THR A 126 -24.29 14.84 -7.47
CA THR A 126 -24.17 13.90 -6.35
C THR A 126 -24.73 12.52 -6.73
N THR A 127 -25.89 12.47 -7.37
CA THR A 127 -26.49 11.22 -7.86
C THR A 127 -25.64 10.57 -8.93
N THR A 128 -25.11 11.34 -9.89
CA THR A 128 -24.21 10.84 -10.92
C THR A 128 -22.96 10.22 -10.30
N TYR A 129 -22.26 10.96 -9.43
CA TYR A 129 -21.01 10.47 -8.85
C TYR A 129 -21.22 9.32 -7.86
N LEU A 130 -22.08 9.49 -6.86
CA LEU A 130 -22.27 8.47 -5.82
C LEU A 130 -23.05 7.25 -6.31
N GLY A 131 -24.03 7.47 -7.19
CA GLY A 131 -24.96 6.42 -7.63
C GLY A 131 -24.51 5.65 -8.87
N ILE A 132 -23.71 6.27 -9.76
CA ILE A 132 -23.35 5.68 -11.06
C ILE A 132 -21.84 5.51 -11.19
N ILE A 133 -21.08 6.59 -11.01
CA ILE A 133 -19.64 6.60 -11.34
C ILE A 133 -18.82 5.88 -10.27
N LEU A 134 -18.93 6.24 -9.00
CA LEU A 134 -18.12 5.64 -7.93
C LEU A 134 -18.25 4.12 -7.84
N PRO A 135 -19.44 3.51 -7.89
CA PRO A 135 -19.56 2.04 -7.88
C PRO A 135 -18.77 1.37 -9.01
N GLN A 136 -18.79 1.95 -10.22
CA GLN A 136 -18.02 1.44 -11.36
C GLN A 136 -16.51 1.62 -11.15
N VAL A 137 -16.09 2.79 -10.66
CA VAL A 137 -14.69 3.07 -10.34
C VAL A 137 -14.17 2.07 -9.31
N PHE A 138 -14.91 1.83 -8.23
CA PHE A 138 -14.53 0.86 -7.20
C PHE A 138 -14.26 -0.53 -7.80
N LYS A 139 -15.12 -1.00 -8.70
CA LYS A 139 -14.93 -2.27 -9.40
C LYS A 139 -13.65 -2.28 -10.24
N ILE A 140 -13.40 -1.21 -11.00
CA ILE A 140 -12.25 -1.11 -11.91
C ILE A 140 -10.93 -1.09 -11.14
N VAL A 141 -10.87 -0.36 -10.02
CA VAL A 141 -9.61 -0.16 -9.27
C VAL A 141 -9.28 -1.30 -8.33
N LEU A 142 -10.27 -2.12 -7.94
CA LEU A 142 -10.10 -3.14 -6.91
C LEU A 142 -8.97 -4.15 -7.22
N PRO A 143 -8.81 -4.68 -8.45
CA PRO A 143 -7.69 -5.56 -8.78
C PRO A 143 -6.33 -4.86 -8.64
N SER A 144 -6.23 -3.59 -9.08
CA SER A 144 -5.00 -2.81 -8.96
C SER A 144 -4.67 -2.47 -7.50
N LEU A 145 -5.67 -2.14 -6.68
CA LEU A 145 -5.51 -1.96 -5.23
C LEU A 145 -5.03 -3.25 -4.57
N GLY A 146 -5.61 -4.39 -4.94
CA GLY A 146 -5.21 -5.70 -4.44
C GLY A 146 -3.76 -6.03 -4.75
N ASN A 147 -3.33 -5.79 -5.99
CA ASN A 147 -1.94 -5.96 -6.39
C ASN A 147 -0.98 -5.10 -5.57
N GLU A 148 -1.33 -3.84 -5.31
CA GLU A 148 -0.47 -2.98 -4.48
C GLU A 148 -0.47 -3.36 -3.00
N LEU A 149 -1.57 -3.89 -2.47
CA LEU A 149 -1.58 -4.46 -1.12
C LEU A 149 -0.69 -5.71 -1.02
N ILE A 150 -0.64 -6.55 -2.05
CA ILE A 150 0.30 -7.67 -2.12
C ILE A 150 1.75 -7.17 -2.20
N THR A 151 2.01 -6.10 -2.96
CA THR A 151 3.32 -5.45 -3.00
C THR A 151 3.71 -4.90 -1.62
N LEU A 152 2.78 -4.24 -0.91
CA LEU A 152 2.98 -3.72 0.43
C LEU A 152 3.45 -4.78 1.41
N ILE A 153 2.89 -5.99 1.36
CA ILE A 153 3.33 -7.10 2.22
C ILE A 153 4.83 -7.37 2.02
N LYS A 154 5.30 -7.42 0.78
CA LYS A 154 6.71 -7.66 0.45
C LYS A 154 7.58 -6.48 0.88
N ASP A 155 7.11 -5.26 0.63
CA ASP A 155 7.84 -4.03 0.94
C ASP A 155 7.98 -3.79 2.44
N THR A 156 7.11 -4.36 3.29
CA THR A 156 7.29 -4.31 4.75
C THR A 156 8.65 -4.83 5.20
N SER A 157 9.31 -5.68 4.41
CA SER A 157 10.66 -6.13 4.71
C SER A 157 11.67 -4.99 4.76
N LEU A 158 11.48 -3.89 4.01
CA LEU A 158 12.41 -2.76 3.96
C LEU A 158 12.67 -2.11 5.33
N VAL A 159 11.79 -2.31 6.31
CA VAL A 159 11.95 -1.77 7.67
C VAL A 159 13.17 -2.30 8.41
N TYR A 160 13.76 -3.43 7.96
CA TYR A 160 14.98 -3.97 8.56
C TYR A 160 16.12 -2.94 8.57
N VAL A 161 16.15 -2.03 7.58
CA VAL A 161 17.17 -1.00 7.42
C VAL A 161 17.27 -0.08 8.64
N LEU A 162 16.15 0.16 9.33
CA LEU A 162 16.09 1.02 10.51
C LEU A 162 16.32 0.29 11.82
N GLY A 163 16.61 -1.01 11.81
CA GLY A 163 16.71 -1.75 13.07
C GLY A 163 15.46 -2.56 13.44
N LEU A 164 14.35 -2.39 12.71
CA LEU A 164 13.07 -3.00 13.08
C LEU A 164 13.07 -4.50 12.76
N GLY A 165 12.64 -5.29 13.74
CA GLY A 165 12.54 -6.74 13.71
C GLY A 165 11.38 -7.23 12.86
N ASP A 166 11.52 -7.23 11.53
CA ASP A 166 10.58 -7.92 10.66
C ASP A 166 10.96 -9.40 10.47
N ILE A 167 10.11 -10.16 9.79
CA ILE A 167 10.35 -11.58 9.54
C ILE A 167 11.63 -11.83 8.72
N LEU A 168 11.98 -10.96 7.76
CA LEU A 168 13.19 -11.14 6.96
C LEU A 168 14.44 -10.90 7.80
N ARG A 169 14.42 -9.89 8.66
CA ARG A 169 15.50 -9.66 9.63
C ARG A 169 15.64 -10.83 10.60
N ALA A 170 14.54 -11.33 11.16
CA ALA A 170 14.57 -12.48 12.06
C ALA A 170 15.22 -13.71 11.38
N ALA A 171 14.81 -13.99 10.14
CA ALA A 171 15.40 -15.06 9.35
C ALA A 171 16.88 -14.84 9.04
N LYS A 172 17.29 -13.60 8.71
CA LYS A 172 18.70 -13.27 8.44
C LYS A 172 19.56 -13.41 9.70
N THR A 173 19.06 -13.04 10.87
CA THR A 173 19.75 -13.22 12.15
C THR A 173 20.01 -14.70 12.44
N LEU A 174 19.00 -15.55 12.29
CA LEU A 174 19.15 -17.01 12.45
C LEU A 174 20.06 -17.60 11.39
N SER A 175 19.89 -17.19 10.13
CA SER A 175 20.70 -17.68 9.02
C SER A 175 22.19 -17.41 9.24
N ASN A 176 22.54 -16.22 9.74
CA ASN A 176 23.91 -15.87 10.09
C ASN A 176 24.42 -16.62 11.32
N LYS A 177 23.58 -16.79 12.35
CA LYS A 177 23.92 -17.51 13.58
C LYS A 177 24.21 -18.98 13.31
N ASP A 178 23.37 -19.61 12.51
CA ASP A 178 23.37 -21.06 12.28
C ASP A 178 24.10 -21.44 10.98
N ALA A 179 24.70 -20.46 10.29
CA ALA A 179 25.43 -20.60 9.03
C ALA A 179 24.66 -21.39 7.95
N THR A 180 23.34 -21.19 7.87
CA THR A 180 22.45 -21.92 6.96
C THR A 180 21.39 -21.00 6.37
N ILE A 181 20.93 -21.29 5.15
CA ILE A 181 19.91 -20.47 4.46
C ILE A 181 18.48 -20.92 4.79
N ILE A 182 18.32 -22.03 5.52
CA ILE A 182 17.03 -22.64 5.87
C ILE A 182 16.05 -21.62 6.50
N PRO A 183 16.44 -20.76 7.47
CA PRO A 183 15.53 -19.77 8.04
C PRO A 183 14.92 -18.80 7.00
N LEU A 184 15.67 -18.45 5.95
CA LEU A 184 15.19 -17.57 4.88
C LEU A 184 14.10 -18.25 4.04
N PHE A 185 14.24 -19.55 3.75
CA PHE A 185 13.19 -20.31 3.06
C PHE A 185 11.92 -20.43 3.90
N ILE A 186 12.05 -20.64 5.21
CA ILE A 186 10.89 -20.70 6.12
C ILE A 186 10.18 -19.36 6.18
N ALA A 187 10.91 -18.24 6.29
CA ALA A 187 10.34 -16.90 6.18
C ALA A 187 9.65 -16.67 4.83
N GLY A 188 10.24 -17.13 3.73
CA GLY A 188 9.61 -17.12 2.41
C GLY A 188 8.29 -17.90 2.37
N GLY A 189 8.22 -19.07 3.02
CA GLY A 189 7.00 -19.84 3.18
C GLY A 189 5.93 -19.09 3.98
N ILE A 190 6.30 -18.43 5.08
CA ILE A 190 5.37 -17.61 5.87
C ILE A 190 4.85 -16.42 5.05
N TYR A 191 5.72 -15.72 4.31
CA TYR A 191 5.31 -14.66 3.38
C TYR A 191 4.32 -15.19 2.34
N LEU A 192 4.59 -16.36 1.76
CA LEU A 192 3.72 -16.97 0.76
C LEU A 192 2.34 -17.31 1.34
N VAL A 193 2.29 -17.90 2.52
CA VAL A 193 1.01 -18.19 3.22
C VAL A 193 0.25 -16.90 3.50
N PHE A 194 0.92 -15.84 3.95
CA PHE A 194 0.28 -14.57 4.22
C PHE A 194 -0.27 -13.91 2.94
N ILE A 195 0.54 -13.85 1.88
CA ILE A 195 0.11 -13.34 0.57
C ILE A 195 -1.05 -14.17 0.02
N TRP A 196 -0.99 -15.50 0.11
CA TRP A 196 -2.06 -16.39 -0.33
C TRP A 196 -3.38 -16.11 0.42
N PHE A 197 -3.31 -15.95 1.74
CA PHE A 197 -4.46 -15.59 2.57
C PHE A 197 -5.05 -14.24 2.14
N VAL A 198 -4.24 -13.20 2.00
CA VAL A 198 -4.68 -11.87 1.58
C VAL A 198 -5.27 -11.90 0.17
N THR A 199 -4.67 -12.66 -0.75
CA THR A 199 -5.17 -12.85 -2.12
C THR A 199 -6.55 -13.49 -2.14
N ILE A 200 -6.80 -14.50 -1.29
CA ILE A 200 -8.13 -15.10 -1.16
C ILE A 200 -9.16 -14.08 -0.67
N LEU A 201 -8.81 -13.25 0.32
CA LEU A 201 -9.70 -12.20 0.81
C LEU A 201 -10.01 -11.19 -0.29
N LEU A 202 -8.98 -10.70 -1.01
CA LEU A 202 -9.14 -9.77 -2.12
C LEU A 202 -10.03 -10.35 -3.21
N LYS A 203 -9.81 -11.61 -3.62
CA LYS A 203 -10.65 -12.29 -4.61
C LYS A 203 -12.11 -12.42 -4.16
N LYS A 204 -12.36 -12.69 -2.88
CA LYS A 204 -13.73 -12.70 -2.33
C LYS A 204 -14.39 -11.32 -2.42
N VAL A 205 -13.64 -10.25 -2.15
CA VAL A 205 -14.13 -8.89 -2.31
C VAL A 205 -14.41 -8.60 -3.78
N GLU A 206 -13.50 -8.96 -4.69
CA GLU A 206 -13.65 -8.78 -6.15
C GLU A 206 -14.90 -9.45 -6.70
N MET A 207 -15.12 -10.74 -6.38
CA MET A 207 -16.29 -11.48 -6.83
C MET A 207 -17.62 -10.86 -6.36
N ARG A 208 -17.64 -10.18 -5.21
CA ARG A 208 -18.85 -9.49 -4.72
C ARG A 208 -19.24 -8.30 -5.61
N PHE A 209 -18.28 -7.71 -6.32
CA PHE A 209 -18.51 -6.56 -7.20
C PHE A 209 -18.61 -6.94 -8.70
N GLU A 210 -18.64 -8.24 -9.04
CA GLU A 210 -18.81 -8.71 -10.43
C GLU A 210 -20.26 -8.62 -10.97
N TYR A 211 -21.22 -8.06 -10.22
CA TYR A 211 -22.67 -8.12 -10.51
C TYR A 211 -23.15 -7.50 -11.84
N TYR A 212 -22.34 -6.67 -12.49
CA TYR A 212 -22.65 -6.10 -13.81
C TYR A 212 -21.64 -6.62 -14.84
N LYS A 213 -22.02 -7.68 -15.58
CA LYS A 213 -21.36 -8.10 -16.81
C LYS A 213 -22.18 -7.63 -18.01
#